data_AF-R9MHV0-F1
#
_entry.id   AF-R9MHV0-F1
#
_cell.length_a   1.000
_cell.length_b   1.000
_cell.length_c   1.000
_cell.angle_alpha   90.00
_cell.angle_beta   90.00
_cell.angle_gamma   90.00
#
_symmetry.space_group_name_H-M   'P 1'
#
loop_
_entity.id
_entity.type
_entity.pdbx_description
1 polymer ?
#
loop_
_entity_poly.entity_id
_entity_poly.type
_entity_poly.pdbx_seq_one_letter_code
_entity_poly.pdbx_strand_id
1 'polypeptide(L)'
;MDKERAKKLKEELNESFTDEYIYNAGTLIHKFAEQFYNENNLKGKIYFNEDIFNYCLIDILVDLARLKHFHDISRVNYVKFIAYTASWILKRKPFQILEGCAEDYIYINERFVLTLLLQAGNCYDENVNYYAGDQKDLVKSIGQIYYHLKYRNTTPQTLELFLIGLENGRKMYAVN
;
A
#
# COMPACT_ATOMS: atom_id res chain seq x y z
N MET A 1 3.45 11.43 -20.09
CA MET A 1 2.16 12.13 -19.91
C MET A 1 2.23 13.40 -20.72
N ASP A 2 1.17 13.75 -21.45
CA ASP A 2 1.13 15.05 -22.14
C ASP A 2 1.12 16.19 -21.11
N LYS A 3 1.85 17.29 -21.40
CA LYS A 3 2.06 18.41 -20.48
C LYS A 3 0.74 19.07 -20.08
N GLU A 4 -0.23 19.11 -20.98
CA GLU A 4 -1.54 19.70 -20.73
C GLU A 4 -2.38 18.85 -19.76
N ARG A 5 -2.35 17.52 -19.94
CA ARG A 5 -3.02 16.57 -19.03
C ARG A 5 -2.38 16.57 -17.64
N ALA A 6 -1.05 16.68 -17.57
CA ALA A 6 -0.32 16.78 -16.30
C ALA A 6 -0.71 18.05 -15.52
N LYS A 7 -0.84 19.18 -16.24
CA LYS A 7 -1.25 20.46 -15.66
C LYS A 7 -2.67 20.39 -15.08
N LYS A 8 -3.63 19.84 -15.85
CA LYS A 8 -5.02 19.68 -15.39
C LYS A 8 -5.14 18.78 -14.17
N LEU A 9 -4.44 17.65 -14.15
CA LEU A 9 -4.41 16.76 -12.99
C LEU A 9 -3.80 17.44 -11.76
N LYS A 10 -2.76 18.25 -11.95
CA LYS A 10 -2.18 19.03 -10.86
C LYS A 10 -3.15 20.07 -10.31
N GLU A 11 -3.88 20.76 -11.18
CA GLU A 11 -4.92 21.72 -10.77
C GLU A 11 -6.02 21.02 -9.96
N GLU A 12 -6.54 19.89 -10.45
CA GLU A 12 -7.55 19.07 -9.74
C GLU A 12 -7.05 18.58 -8.37
N LEU A 13 -5.79 18.14 -8.27
CA LEU A 13 -5.21 17.71 -6.99
C LEU A 13 -5.02 18.87 -6.02
N ASN A 14 -4.63 20.04 -6.52
CA ASN A 14 -4.36 21.21 -5.69
C ASN A 14 -5.62 21.86 -5.11
N GLU A 15 -6.81 21.50 -5.61
CA GLU A 15 -8.08 21.82 -4.95
C GLU A 15 -8.28 21.01 -3.66
N SER A 16 -7.69 19.82 -3.55
CA SER A 16 -7.90 18.88 -2.45
C SER A 16 -6.71 18.70 -1.50
N PHE A 17 -5.50 18.95 -2.00
CA PHE A 17 -4.23 18.72 -1.31
C PHE A 17 -3.24 19.85 -1.55
N THR A 18 -2.39 20.15 -0.57
CA THR A 18 -1.27 21.06 -0.77
C THR A 18 -0.14 20.37 -1.53
N ASP A 19 0.70 21.15 -2.23
CA ASP A 19 1.92 20.61 -2.86
C ASP A 19 2.80 19.85 -1.84
N GLU A 20 2.86 20.34 -0.59
CA GLU A 20 3.55 19.68 0.51
C GLU A 20 2.95 18.30 0.85
N TYR A 21 1.62 18.17 0.88
CA TYR A 21 0.97 16.88 1.11
C TYR A 21 1.31 15.88 0.00
N ILE A 22 1.26 16.32 -1.26
CA ILE A 22 1.57 15.48 -2.42
C ILE A 22 3.02 14.99 -2.35
N TYR A 23 3.95 15.91 -2.05
CA TYR A 23 5.37 15.58 -1.88
C TYR A 23 5.61 14.59 -0.73
N ASN A 24 4.98 14.83 0.42
CA ASN A 24 5.12 13.97 1.60
C ASN A 24 4.51 12.58 1.37
N ALA A 25 3.37 12.49 0.66
CA ALA A 25 2.75 11.22 0.29
C ALA A 25 3.67 10.41 -0.62
N GLY A 26 4.23 11.02 -1.68
CA GLY A 26 5.20 10.36 -2.56
C GLY A 26 6.46 9.91 -1.81
N THR A 27 7.02 10.79 -0.98
CA THR A 27 8.21 10.50 -0.16
C THR A 27 7.98 9.33 0.79
N LEU A 28 6.81 9.27 1.43
CA LEU A 28 6.47 8.18 2.34
C LEU A 28 6.43 6.82 1.62
N ILE A 29 5.75 6.75 0.47
CA ILE A 29 5.64 5.50 -0.28
C ILE A 29 7.01 5.07 -0.83
N HIS A 30 7.83 6.02 -1.29
CA HIS A 30 9.21 5.74 -1.68
C HIS A 30 10.04 5.15 -0.54
N LYS A 31 9.95 5.71 0.67
CA LYS A 31 10.67 5.16 1.83
C LYS A 31 10.27 3.72 2.11
N PHE A 32 8.97 3.40 2.05
CA PHE A 32 8.52 2.01 2.19
C PHE A 32 9.05 1.12 1.07
N ALA A 33 9.04 1.60 -0.17
CA ALA A 33 9.53 0.84 -1.32
C ALA A 33 11.04 0.57 -1.22
N GLU A 34 11.83 1.57 -0.83
CA GLU A 34 13.28 1.46 -0.62
C GLU A 34 13.62 0.50 0.51
N GLN A 35 12.94 0.61 1.65
CA GLN A 35 13.10 -0.31 2.77
C GLN A 35 12.81 -1.76 2.33
N PHE A 36 11.66 -1.98 1.70
CA PHE A 36 11.27 -3.28 1.17
C PHE A 36 12.31 -3.83 0.17
N TYR A 37 12.80 -2.97 -0.72
CA TYR A 37 13.79 -3.34 -1.73
C TYR A 37 15.09 -3.87 -1.12
N ASN A 38 15.59 -3.15 -0.11
CA ASN A 38 16.83 -3.46 0.56
C ASN A 38 16.71 -4.71 1.43
N GLU A 39 15.67 -4.80 2.27
CA GLU A 39 15.44 -5.94 3.17
C GLU A 39 15.24 -7.26 2.42
N ASN A 40 14.68 -7.22 1.20
CA ASN A 40 14.43 -8.40 0.40
C ASN A 40 15.57 -8.71 -0.60
N ASN A 41 16.69 -7.98 -0.55
CA ASN A 41 17.87 -8.19 -1.41
C ASN A 41 17.51 -8.25 -2.91
N LEU A 42 16.73 -7.27 -3.36
CA LEU A 42 16.16 -7.24 -4.71
C LEU A 42 17.12 -6.68 -5.77
N LYS A 43 18.29 -6.18 -5.35
CA LYS A 43 19.33 -5.64 -6.23
C LYS A 43 19.70 -6.64 -7.32
N GLY A 44 19.70 -6.17 -8.57
CA GLY A 44 20.04 -6.98 -9.74
C GLY A 44 18.95 -7.98 -10.15
N LYS A 45 17.77 -7.96 -9.50
CA LYS A 45 16.63 -8.83 -9.85
C LYS A 45 15.37 -8.05 -10.17
N ILE A 46 15.13 -6.98 -9.40
CA ILE A 46 13.97 -6.11 -9.53
C ILE A 46 14.48 -4.68 -9.63
N TYR A 47 13.75 -3.84 -10.35
CA TYR A 47 13.92 -2.39 -10.29
C TYR A 47 12.58 -1.74 -9.96
N PHE A 48 12.64 -0.62 -9.25
CA PHE A 48 11.47 0.21 -8.99
C PHE A 48 11.34 1.23 -10.12
N ASN A 49 10.24 1.19 -10.87
CA ASN A 49 10.03 2.06 -12.01
C ASN A 49 9.38 3.38 -11.57
N GLU A 50 10.17 4.45 -11.57
CA GLU A 50 9.76 5.80 -11.17
C GLU A 50 8.59 6.35 -11.98
N ASP A 51 8.55 6.10 -13.29
CA ASP A 51 7.46 6.58 -14.14
C ASP A 51 6.14 5.89 -13.79
N ILE A 52 6.16 4.56 -13.64
CA ILE A 52 4.99 3.79 -13.21
C ILE A 52 4.52 4.25 -11.83
N PHE A 53 5.47 4.47 -10.91
CA PHE A 53 5.16 4.96 -9.58
C PHE A 53 4.52 6.35 -9.61
N ASN A 54 5.03 7.29 -10.42
CA ASN A 54 4.45 8.62 -10.55
C ASN A 54 2.99 8.58 -11.02
N TYR A 55 2.66 7.73 -11.99
CA TYR A 55 1.25 7.52 -12.37
C TYR A 55 0.43 6.86 -11.25
N CYS A 56 1.02 5.89 -10.54
CA CYS A 56 0.39 5.26 -9.39
C CYS A 56 0.05 6.27 -8.29
N LEU A 57 0.98 7.18 -7.96
CA LEU A 57 0.78 8.24 -6.97
C LEU A 57 -0.35 9.18 -7.40
N ILE A 58 -0.39 9.57 -8.67
CA ILE A 58 -1.49 10.40 -9.21
C ILE A 58 -2.82 9.69 -9.04
N ASP A 59 -2.95 8.42 -9.41
CA ASP A 59 -4.22 7.69 -9.27
C ASP A 59 -4.66 7.57 -7.81
N ILE A 60 -3.71 7.32 -6.89
CA ILE A 60 -3.96 7.30 -5.44
C ILE A 60 -4.55 8.63 -4.99
N LEU A 61 -3.89 9.73 -5.34
CA LEU A 61 -4.28 11.06 -4.89
C LEU A 61 -5.61 11.51 -5.52
N VAL A 62 -5.85 11.22 -6.80
CA VAL A 62 -7.11 11.55 -7.48
C VAL A 62 -8.29 10.83 -6.83
N ASP A 63 -8.14 9.54 -6.53
CA ASP A 63 -9.18 8.78 -5.85
C ASP A 63 -9.44 9.29 -4.42
N LEU A 64 -8.38 9.65 -3.69
CA LEU A 64 -8.51 10.25 -2.36
C LEU A 64 -9.15 11.64 -2.41
N ALA A 65 -8.83 12.48 -3.41
CA ALA A 65 -9.45 13.79 -3.62
C ALA A 65 -10.95 13.67 -3.84
N ARG A 66 -11.37 12.76 -4.73
CA ARG A 66 -12.79 12.45 -4.97
C ARG A 66 -13.49 12.03 -3.68
N LEU A 67 -12.86 11.14 -2.91
CA LEU A 67 -13.41 10.70 -1.62
C LEU A 67 -13.57 11.86 -0.63
N LYS A 68 -12.58 12.75 -0.52
CA LYS A 68 -12.69 13.94 0.36
C LYS A 68 -13.89 14.80 -0.02
N HIS A 69 -14.08 15.07 -1.31
CA HIS A 69 -15.19 15.87 -1.81
C HIS A 69 -16.55 15.20 -1.55
N PHE A 70 -16.69 13.89 -1.82
CA PHE A 70 -17.96 13.19 -1.64
C PHE A 70 -18.38 12.98 -0.18
N HIS A 71 -17.42 12.89 0.74
CA HIS A 71 -17.66 12.56 2.14
C HIS A 71 -17.40 13.71 3.12
N ASP A 72 -17.12 14.93 2.61
CA ASP A 72 -16.76 16.11 3.39
C ASP A 72 -15.65 15.85 4.43
N ILE A 73 -14.60 15.15 4.00
CA ILE A 73 -13.51 14.74 4.88
C ILE A 73 -12.40 15.80 4.83
N SER A 74 -12.09 16.41 5.97
CA SER A 74 -11.02 17.40 6.09
C SER A 74 -9.61 16.79 5.91
N ARG A 75 -9.37 15.59 6.45
CA ARG A 75 -8.08 14.88 6.39
C ARG A 75 -8.26 13.39 6.08
N VAL A 76 -7.48 12.89 5.13
CA VAL A 76 -7.41 11.44 4.86
C VAL A 76 -6.68 10.78 6.03
N ASN A 77 -7.32 9.80 6.67
CA ASN A 77 -6.68 9.03 7.72
C ASN A 77 -5.65 8.04 7.13
N TYR A 78 -4.70 7.60 7.96
CA TYR A 78 -3.62 6.72 7.53
C TYR A 78 -4.12 5.38 6.96
N VAL A 79 -5.16 4.79 7.55
CA VAL A 79 -5.75 3.52 7.09
C VAL A 79 -6.27 3.62 5.66
N LYS A 80 -7.02 4.69 5.34
CA LYS A 80 -7.48 4.99 3.98
C LYS A 80 -6.30 5.20 3.06
N PHE A 81 -5.32 6.02 3.46
CA PHE A 81 -4.15 6.28 2.62
C PHE A 81 -3.43 4.99 2.22
N ILE A 82 -3.17 4.08 3.17
CA ILE A 82 -2.53 2.79 2.89
C ILE A 82 -3.41 1.87 2.04
N ALA A 83 -4.72 1.80 2.32
CA ALA A 83 -5.64 0.95 1.55
C ALA A 83 -5.71 1.36 0.07
N TYR A 84 -5.78 2.66 -0.22
CA TYR A 84 -5.76 3.19 -1.58
C TYR A 84 -4.39 2.98 -2.23
N THR A 85 -3.31 3.23 -1.50
CA THR A 85 -1.94 2.99 -1.95
C THR A 85 -1.73 1.53 -2.37
N ALA A 86 -2.10 0.59 -1.50
CA ALA A 86 -2.00 -0.84 -1.75
C ALA A 86 -2.81 -1.27 -2.99
N SER A 87 -4.06 -0.82 -3.12
CA SER A 87 -4.90 -1.18 -4.27
C SER A 87 -4.32 -0.67 -5.60
N TRP A 88 -3.77 0.55 -5.63
CA TRP A 88 -3.17 1.09 -6.84
C TRP A 88 -1.82 0.47 -7.19
N ILE A 89 -1.00 0.12 -6.20
CA ILE A 89 0.25 -0.64 -6.42
C ILE A 89 -0.04 -2.01 -7.05
N LEU A 90 -1.08 -2.72 -6.61
CA LEU A 90 -1.48 -4.00 -7.22
C LEU A 90 -1.84 -3.85 -8.71
N LYS A 91 -2.45 -2.72 -9.08
CA LYS A 91 -2.88 -2.42 -10.45
C LYS A 91 -1.72 -1.92 -11.34
N ARG A 92 -0.90 -1.00 -10.83
CA ARG A 92 0.17 -0.33 -11.59
C ARG A 92 1.48 -1.11 -11.59
N LYS A 93 1.73 -1.90 -10.54
CA LYS A 93 2.90 -2.76 -10.37
C LYS A 93 4.24 -2.05 -10.56
N PRO A 94 4.59 -1.03 -9.74
CA PRO A 94 5.83 -0.25 -9.91
C PRO A 94 7.12 -1.06 -9.75
N PHE A 95 7.11 -2.18 -9.02
CA PHE A 95 8.25 -3.10 -9.02
C PHE A 95 8.23 -3.95 -10.29
N GLN A 96 9.31 -3.88 -11.06
CA GLN A 96 9.45 -4.52 -12.36
C GLN A 96 10.58 -5.54 -12.34
N ILE A 97 10.36 -6.69 -12.96
CA ILE A 97 11.28 -7.82 -12.97
C ILE A 97 12.33 -7.61 -14.07
N LEU A 98 13.59 -7.88 -13.77
CA LEU A 98 14.67 -7.88 -14.76
C LEU A 98 14.68 -9.20 -15.54
N GLU A 99 15.11 -9.14 -16.80
CA GLU A 99 15.17 -10.33 -17.67
C GLU A 99 16.04 -11.45 -17.05
N GLY A 100 15.58 -12.70 -17.17
CA GLY A 100 16.28 -13.87 -16.62
C GLY A 100 16.10 -14.10 -15.12
N CYS A 101 15.26 -13.33 -14.44
CA CYS A 101 14.95 -13.54 -13.03
C CYS A 101 14.00 -14.71 -12.79
N ALA A 102 14.13 -15.34 -11.61
CA ALA A 102 13.31 -16.47 -11.20
C ALA A 102 11.81 -16.12 -11.11
N GLU A 103 10.95 -17.12 -11.33
CA GLU A 103 9.49 -17.02 -11.19
C GLU A 103 9.04 -16.58 -9.79
N ASP A 104 9.90 -16.77 -8.77
CA ASP A 104 9.65 -16.36 -7.39
C ASP A 104 9.30 -14.86 -7.23
N TYR A 105 9.71 -14.01 -8.19
CA TYR A 105 9.46 -12.57 -8.17
C TYR A 105 8.20 -12.13 -8.94
N ILE A 106 7.46 -13.05 -9.58
CA ILE A 106 6.23 -12.74 -10.33
C ILE A 106 5.23 -11.93 -9.50
N TYR A 107 5.20 -12.17 -8.19
CA TYR A 107 4.29 -11.54 -7.25
C TYR A 107 4.95 -10.51 -6.32
N ILE A 108 6.03 -9.85 -6.79
CA ILE A 108 6.80 -8.93 -5.94
C ILE A 108 5.98 -7.72 -5.47
N ASN A 109 5.06 -7.21 -6.30
CA ASN A 109 4.19 -6.09 -5.92
C ASN A 109 3.16 -6.51 -4.88
N GLU A 110 2.61 -7.71 -5.00
CA GLU A 110 1.69 -8.31 -4.03
C GLU A 110 2.40 -8.54 -2.69
N ARG A 111 3.69 -8.95 -2.72
CA ARG A 111 4.51 -9.09 -1.52
C ARG A 111 4.79 -7.72 -0.87
N PHE A 112 5.08 -6.69 -1.65
CA PHE A 112 5.23 -5.33 -1.12
C PHE A 112 3.93 -4.83 -0.48
N VAL A 113 2.80 -5.04 -1.15
CA VAL A 113 1.48 -4.67 -0.63
C VAL A 113 1.15 -5.42 0.66
N LEU A 114 1.49 -6.71 0.76
CA LEU A 114 1.36 -7.47 2.00
C LEU A 114 2.16 -6.80 3.13
N THR A 115 3.42 -6.42 2.89
CA THR A 115 4.24 -5.71 3.88
C THR A 115 3.59 -4.40 4.32
N LEU A 116 3.10 -3.58 3.38
CA LEU A 116 2.39 -2.34 3.71
C LEU A 116 1.17 -2.56 4.60
N LEU A 117 0.36 -3.57 4.29
CA LEU A 117 -0.85 -3.90 5.04
C LEU A 117 -0.53 -4.43 6.44
N LEU A 118 0.46 -5.31 6.56
CA LEU A 118 0.91 -5.85 7.86
C LEU A 118 1.52 -4.74 8.73
N GLN A 119 2.28 -3.82 8.15
CA GLN A 119 2.82 -2.67 8.86
C GLN A 119 1.71 -1.71 9.32
N ALA A 120 0.74 -1.40 8.46
CA ALA A 120 -0.39 -0.56 8.85
C ALA A 120 -1.32 -1.22 9.87
N GLY A 121 -1.39 -2.55 9.88
CA GLY A 121 -2.08 -3.34 10.91
C GLY A 121 -1.32 -3.48 12.23
N ASN A 122 -0.14 -2.85 12.37
CA ASN A 122 0.78 -2.99 13.50
C ASN A 122 1.22 -4.44 13.77
N CYS A 123 1.29 -5.28 12.74
CA CYS A 123 1.73 -6.67 12.90
C CYS A 123 3.25 -6.81 13.18
N TYR A 124 4.02 -5.72 13.06
CA TYR A 124 5.46 -5.67 13.36
C TYR A 124 5.78 -4.94 14.68
N ASP A 125 4.77 -4.59 15.48
CA ASP A 125 5.00 -3.95 16.77
C ASP A 125 5.58 -4.98 17.76
N GLU A 126 6.80 -4.72 18.23
CA GLU A 126 7.54 -5.54 19.20
C GLU A 126 6.81 -5.70 20.54
N ASN A 127 5.81 -4.84 20.81
CA ASN A 127 4.95 -4.91 21.99
C ASN A 127 3.69 -5.77 21.76
N VAL A 128 3.48 -6.30 20.55
CA VAL A 128 2.36 -7.22 20.27
C VAL A 128 2.76 -8.62 20.73
N ASN A 129 2.20 -9.04 21.86
CA ASN A 129 2.31 -10.40 22.35
C ASN A 129 1.49 -11.34 21.47
N TYR A 130 2.14 -12.01 20.51
CA TYR A 130 1.58 -13.18 19.85
C TYR A 130 1.69 -14.38 20.78
N TYR A 131 0.57 -15.07 21.06
CA TYR A 131 0.64 -16.34 21.76
C TYR A 131 1.45 -17.33 20.92
N ALA A 132 2.48 -17.94 21.52
CA ALA A 132 3.38 -18.87 20.82
C ALA A 132 2.64 -20.06 20.19
N GLY A 133 1.47 -20.44 20.75
CA GLY A 133 0.59 -21.47 20.20
C GLY A 133 -0.04 -21.11 18.85
N ASP A 134 -0.25 -19.82 18.57
CA ASP A 134 -1.00 -19.32 17.41
C ASP A 134 -0.09 -18.89 16.26
N GLN A 135 1.24 -18.96 16.44
CA GLN A 135 2.20 -18.52 15.43
C GLN A 135 2.01 -19.26 14.09
N LYS A 136 1.71 -20.57 14.14
CA LYS A 136 1.44 -21.37 12.93
C LYS A 136 0.19 -20.90 12.20
N ASP A 137 -0.87 -20.59 12.94
CA ASP A 137 -2.14 -20.13 12.38
C ASP A 137 -2.04 -18.69 11.86
N LEU A 138 -1.24 -17.84 12.50
CA LEU A 138 -0.91 -16.51 12.01
C LEU A 138 -0.15 -16.58 10.67
N VAL A 139 0.90 -17.40 10.59
CA VAL A 139 1.66 -17.59 9.33
C VAL A 139 0.75 -18.12 8.22
N LYS A 140 -0.14 -19.07 8.55
CA LYS A 140 -1.15 -19.58 7.61
C LYS A 140 -2.10 -18.47 7.13
N SER A 141 -2.55 -17.63 8.04
CA SER A 141 -3.44 -16.49 7.74
C SER A 141 -2.76 -15.44 6.86
N ILE A 142 -1.48 -15.13 7.13
CA ILE A 142 -0.65 -14.27 6.27
C ILE A 142 -0.54 -14.89 4.85
N GLY A 143 -0.37 -16.21 4.76
CA GLY A 143 -0.40 -16.93 3.49
C GLY A 143 -1.73 -16.78 2.74
N GLN A 144 -2.86 -16.78 3.44
CA GLN A 144 -4.18 -16.56 2.84
C GLN A 144 -4.39 -15.11 2.37
N ILE A 145 -3.91 -14.12 3.14
CA ILE A 145 -3.92 -12.72 2.72
C ILE A 145 -3.09 -12.58 1.44
N TYR A 146 -1.88 -13.16 1.42
CA TYR A 146 -1.03 -13.12 0.23
C TYR A 146 -1.69 -13.78 -0.98
N TYR A 147 -2.35 -14.94 -0.80
CA TYR A 147 -3.12 -15.59 -1.85
C TYR A 147 -4.24 -14.67 -2.39
N HIS A 148 -4.95 -13.97 -1.50
CA HIS A 148 -5.97 -13.00 -1.91
C HIS A 148 -5.37 -11.90 -2.80
N LEU A 149 -4.25 -11.32 -2.39
CA LEU A 149 -3.58 -10.25 -3.14
C LEU A 149 -3.13 -10.69 -4.54
N LYS A 150 -2.79 -11.98 -4.73
CA LYS A 150 -2.39 -12.54 -6.03
C LYS A 150 -3.53 -12.79 -6.99
N TYR A 151 -4.66 -13.29 -6.49
CA TYR A 151 -5.66 -13.95 -7.33
C TYR A 151 -7.08 -13.38 -7.19
N ARG A 152 -7.28 -12.36 -6.34
CA ARG A 152 -8.59 -11.76 -6.12
C ARG A 152 -8.59 -10.27 -6.44
N ASN A 153 -9.75 -9.81 -6.90
CA ASN A 153 -9.98 -8.39 -7.11
C ASN A 153 -9.99 -7.66 -5.77
N THR A 154 -9.03 -6.76 -5.61
CA THR A 154 -8.81 -6.02 -4.37
C THR A 154 -9.12 -4.55 -4.59
N THR A 155 -10.19 -4.05 -3.98
CA THR A 155 -10.55 -2.62 -4.02
C THR A 155 -9.99 -1.89 -2.80
N PRO A 156 -9.84 -0.55 -2.87
CA PRO A 156 -9.45 0.23 -1.71
C PRO A 156 -10.38 0.00 -0.51
N GLN A 157 -11.69 -0.12 -0.74
CA GLN A 157 -12.67 -0.34 0.32
C GLN A 157 -12.51 -1.70 1.01
N THR A 158 -12.18 -2.75 0.26
CA THR A 158 -11.90 -4.08 0.84
C THR A 158 -10.67 -4.03 1.74
N LEU A 159 -9.60 -3.35 1.31
CA LEU A 159 -8.39 -3.20 2.10
C LEU A 159 -8.59 -2.29 3.32
N GLU A 160 -9.39 -1.23 3.17
CA GLU A 160 -9.76 -0.35 4.28
C GLU A 160 -10.51 -1.15 5.36
N LEU A 161 -11.52 -1.92 4.96
CA LEU A 161 -12.28 -2.77 5.88
C LEU A 161 -11.40 -3.81 6.56
N PHE A 162 -10.46 -4.42 5.82
CA PHE A 162 -9.48 -5.35 6.38
C PHE A 162 -8.64 -4.70 7.48
N LEU A 163 -8.06 -3.52 7.24
CA LEU A 163 -7.24 -2.80 8.21
C LEU A 163 -8.04 -2.35 9.44
N ILE A 164 -9.27 -1.84 9.23
CA ILE A 164 -10.19 -1.49 10.32
C ILE A 164 -10.53 -2.73 11.16
N GLY A 165 -10.76 -3.88 10.52
CA GLY A 165 -11.02 -5.15 11.19
C GLY A 165 -9.85 -5.58 12.08
N LEU A 166 -8.61 -5.53 11.56
CA LEU A 166 -7.41 -5.84 12.33
C LEU A 166 -7.24 -4.92 13.54
N GLU A 167 -7.41 -3.61 13.34
CA GLU A 167 -7.26 -2.63 14.42
C GLU A 167 -8.28 -2.87 15.55
N ASN A 168 -9.55 -3.09 15.20
CA ASN A 168 -10.60 -3.34 16.17
C ASN A 168 -10.45 -4.69 16.87
N GLY A 169 -10.05 -5.74 16.13
CA GLY A 169 -9.76 -7.05 16.73
C GLY A 169 -8.67 -6.97 17.79
N ARG A 170 -7.60 -6.20 17.53
CA ARG A 170 -6.55 -5.94 18.53
C ARG A 170 -7.08 -5.20 19.75
N LYS A 171 -7.89 -4.15 19.57
CA LYS A 171 -8.49 -3.40 20.68
C LYS A 171 -9.35 -4.30 21.57
N MET A 172 -10.13 -5.21 20.98
CA MET A 172 -10.93 -6.18 21.74
C MET A 172 -10.07 -7.15 22.55
N TYR A 173 -8.94 -7.60 21.99
CA TYR A 173 -8.01 -8.48 22.69
C TYR A 173 -7.29 -7.79 23.86
N ALA A 174 -6.96 -6.50 23.73
CA ALA A 174 -6.26 -5.73 24.76
C ALA A 174 -7.14 -5.29 25.96
N VAL A 175 -8.46 -5.49 25.88
CA VAL A 175 -9.42 -5.14 26.97
C VAL A 175 -9.68 -6.34 27.91
N ASN A 176 -9.01 -7.47 27.68
CA ASN A 176 -8.97 -8.62 28.60
C ASN A 176 -7.65 -8.65 29.38
#